data_AF-D9WN01-F1
#
_entry.id   AF-D9WN01-F1
#
_cell.length_a   1.000
_cell.length_b   1.000
_cell.length_c   1.000
_cell.angle_alpha   90.00
_cell.angle_beta   90.00
_cell.angle_gamma   90.00
#
_symmetry.space_group_name_H-M   'P 1'
#
loop_
_entity.id
_entity.type
_entity.pdbx_description
1 polymer ?
#
loop_
_entity_poly.entity_id
_entity_poly.type
_entity_poly.pdbx_seq_one_letter_code
_entity_poly.pdbx_strand_id
1 'polypeptide(L)'
;MWTAREEPGPATADVTRAVHGPNWLLQSTTADGLVRLHNHGSEHLPPPGDPDQDDPYYARLAYSTATGPVPYGAAPDNHFGLLSGGDRVSLRTRLEPLGAGDGWAASRHHARVVGEERPDEVRITGLVLAHGAAEVRVHLVAGAAPGHPVRQTGWAVPDDGPRSELLPLHGLLTADPLPAAATAFSGRAIAPALTGETTGGAAGDLFVCLARLTAEPDPAPLETLARVDVAPADGGYEVRVAWWDGAACRAHLSEQALRIAPAIPAPVSRS
;
A
#
# COMPACT_ATOMS: atom_id res chain seq x y z
N MET A 1 28.75 -14.57 -10.75
CA MET A 1 27.41 -14.41 -11.35
C MET A 1 26.78 -15.80 -11.38
N TRP A 2 25.57 -15.95 -10.84
CA TRP A 2 24.87 -17.23 -10.80
C TRP A 2 24.22 -17.49 -12.16
N THR A 3 24.60 -18.58 -12.82
CA THR A 3 24.11 -18.94 -14.18
C THR A 3 23.15 -20.13 -14.18
N ALA A 4 22.85 -20.70 -13.01
CA ALA A 4 21.91 -21.82 -12.94
C ALA A 4 20.49 -21.32 -13.26
N ARG A 5 19.74 -22.14 -14.00
CA ARG A 5 18.34 -21.87 -14.31
C ARG A 5 17.55 -21.82 -13.00
N GLU A 6 16.68 -20.84 -12.84
CA GLU A 6 15.75 -20.79 -11.72
C GLU A 6 14.83 -22.02 -11.75
N GLU A 7 14.74 -22.68 -10.60
CA GLU A 7 13.82 -23.78 -10.34
C GLU A 7 12.60 -23.26 -9.55
N PRO A 8 11.44 -23.92 -9.65
CA PRO A 8 10.27 -23.54 -8.85
C PRO A 8 10.61 -23.46 -7.36
N GLY A 9 10.19 -22.37 -6.72
CA GLY A 9 10.38 -22.18 -5.28
C GLY A 9 9.66 -23.27 -4.46
N PRO A 10 10.08 -23.52 -3.21
CA PRO A 10 9.53 -24.61 -2.39
C PRO A 10 8.09 -24.38 -1.89
N ALA A 11 7.48 -23.22 -2.22
CA ALA A 11 6.13 -22.89 -1.79
C ALA A 11 5.11 -23.75 -2.56
N THR A 12 4.27 -24.48 -1.83
CA THR A 12 3.21 -25.35 -2.39
C THR A 12 1.81 -24.76 -2.25
N ALA A 13 1.69 -23.62 -1.57
CA ALA A 13 0.47 -22.85 -1.43
C ALA A 13 0.83 -21.37 -1.29
N ASP A 14 -0.13 -20.50 -1.56
CA ASP A 14 0.01 -19.08 -1.26
C ASP A 14 0.15 -18.88 0.25
N VAL A 15 1.01 -17.95 0.65
CA VAL A 15 1.31 -17.70 2.06
C VAL A 15 1.32 -16.21 2.31
N THR A 16 0.64 -15.80 3.38
CA THR A 16 0.92 -14.54 4.05
C THR A 16 1.57 -14.83 5.41
N ARG A 17 2.61 -14.09 5.76
CA ARG A 17 3.37 -14.32 6.98
C ARG A 17 3.82 -13.02 7.61
N ALA A 18 3.34 -12.76 8.81
CA ALA A 18 3.85 -11.68 9.64
C ALA A 18 5.29 -11.97 10.10
N VAL A 19 6.14 -10.95 10.01
CA VAL A 19 7.47 -10.91 10.63
C VAL A 19 7.41 -9.84 11.70
N HIS A 20 7.07 -10.25 12.93
CA HIS A 20 6.69 -9.33 14.00
C HIS A 20 7.78 -8.34 14.41
N GLY A 21 9.06 -8.76 14.45
CA GLY A 21 10.18 -7.91 14.87
C GLY A 21 10.26 -6.59 14.08
N PRO A 22 10.39 -6.63 12.75
CA PRO A 22 10.39 -5.42 11.90
C PRO A 22 8.99 -4.93 11.49
N ASN A 23 7.92 -5.54 12.02
CA ASN A 23 6.53 -5.26 11.65
C ASN A 23 6.27 -5.33 10.13
N TRP A 24 6.67 -6.45 9.52
CA TRP A 24 6.46 -6.71 8.09
C TRP A 24 5.40 -7.77 7.85
N LEU A 25 4.83 -7.77 6.64
CA LEU A 25 4.05 -8.87 6.10
C LEU A 25 4.72 -9.37 4.82
N LEU A 26 5.04 -10.65 4.77
CA LEU A 26 5.44 -11.33 3.54
C LEU A 26 4.19 -11.93 2.88
N GLN A 27 4.08 -11.80 1.57
CA GLN A 27 3.02 -12.36 0.75
C GLN A 27 3.67 -13.07 -0.43
N SER A 28 3.50 -14.39 -0.52
CA SER A 28 4.03 -15.19 -1.62
C SER A 28 2.93 -15.92 -2.34
N THR A 29 3.01 -15.94 -3.67
CA THR A 29 2.04 -16.57 -4.56
C THR A 29 2.69 -17.69 -5.36
N THR A 30 2.02 -18.83 -5.44
CA THR A 30 2.52 -20.01 -6.15
C THR A 30 2.35 -19.92 -7.65
N ALA A 31 1.30 -19.22 -8.11
CA ALA A 31 0.96 -19.07 -9.51
C ALA A 31 2.05 -18.35 -10.34
N ASP A 32 2.78 -17.43 -9.71
CA ASP A 32 3.83 -16.62 -10.34
C ASP A 32 5.19 -16.67 -9.61
N GLY A 33 5.27 -17.33 -8.45
CA GLY A 33 6.48 -17.44 -7.64
C GLY A 33 6.93 -16.13 -6.97
N LEU A 34 6.14 -15.06 -7.07
CA LEU A 34 6.52 -13.75 -6.55
C LEU A 34 6.41 -13.68 -5.03
N VAL A 35 7.37 -12.99 -4.41
CA VAL A 35 7.31 -12.60 -2.99
C VAL A 35 7.22 -11.09 -2.91
N ARG A 36 6.24 -10.61 -2.13
CA ARG A 36 5.99 -9.20 -1.80
C ARG A 36 6.24 -9.02 -0.31
N LEU A 37 6.97 -8.00 0.05
CA LEU A 37 7.21 -7.56 1.42
C LEU A 37 6.45 -6.25 1.62
N HIS A 38 5.54 -6.21 2.56
CA HIS A 38 4.86 -4.98 2.99
C HIS A 38 5.57 -4.41 4.21
N ASN A 39 6.13 -3.22 4.05
CA ASN A 39 6.96 -2.58 5.05
C ASN A 39 6.13 -1.65 5.94
N HIS A 40 5.85 -2.09 7.16
CA HIS A 40 5.15 -1.31 8.18
C HIS A 40 5.99 -1.10 9.45
N GLY A 41 7.32 -1.17 9.38
CA GLY A 41 8.13 -0.92 10.58
C GLY A 41 9.61 -0.61 10.38
N SER A 42 10.15 -0.73 9.16
CA SER A 42 11.52 -0.32 8.90
C SER A 42 11.54 1.00 8.13
N GLU A 43 12.40 1.92 8.56
CA GLU A 43 12.61 3.20 7.91
C GLU A 43 14.08 3.62 8.06
N HIS A 44 14.63 4.32 7.07
CA HIS A 44 15.90 5.00 7.18
C HIS A 44 15.65 6.40 7.76
N LEU A 45 16.22 6.71 8.92
CA LEU A 45 16.00 7.98 9.62
C LEU A 45 17.27 8.83 9.66
N PRO A 46 17.72 9.39 8.53
CA PRO A 46 18.84 10.31 8.52
C PRO A 46 18.43 11.64 9.17
N PRO A 47 19.41 12.48 9.58
CA PRO A 47 19.12 13.76 10.22
C PRO A 47 18.21 14.69 9.39
N PRO A 48 17.48 15.62 10.03
CA PRO A 48 16.82 16.73 9.36
C PRO A 48 17.76 17.48 8.38
N GLY A 49 17.38 17.64 7.12
CA GLY A 49 18.16 18.32 6.09
C GLY A 49 19.05 17.41 5.24
N ASP A 50 19.10 16.11 5.53
CA ASP A 50 19.84 15.13 4.72
C ASP A 50 19.13 14.89 3.36
N PRO A 51 19.84 14.82 2.23
CA PRO A 51 19.23 14.43 0.96
C PRO A 51 18.63 13.02 0.95
N ASP A 52 19.09 12.11 1.83
CA ASP A 52 18.63 10.71 1.89
C ASP A 52 17.36 10.52 2.73
N GLN A 53 16.63 11.60 3.01
CA GLN A 53 15.39 11.60 3.81
C GLN A 53 14.22 10.80 3.24
N ASP A 54 14.28 10.44 1.96
CA ASP A 54 13.34 9.55 1.27
C ASP A 54 14.10 8.43 0.58
N ASP A 55 14.89 7.67 1.35
CA ASP A 55 15.63 6.55 0.80
C ASP A 55 14.64 5.49 0.25
N PRO A 56 14.56 5.30 -1.08
CA PRO A 56 13.62 4.35 -1.69
C PRO A 56 13.81 2.91 -1.21
N TYR A 57 14.98 2.55 -0.68
CA TYR A 57 15.26 1.21 -0.18
C TYR A 57 14.68 0.93 1.21
N TYR A 58 14.16 1.96 1.90
CA TYR A 58 13.48 1.82 3.19
C TYR A 58 12.10 2.49 3.23
N ALA A 59 11.87 3.55 2.48
CA ALA A 59 10.70 4.40 2.62
C ALA A 59 9.44 3.91 1.88
N ARG A 60 9.48 2.83 1.11
CA ARG A 60 8.35 2.36 0.28
C ARG A 60 7.41 1.45 1.08
N LEU A 61 6.11 1.48 0.76
CA LEU A 61 5.09 0.65 1.40
C LEU A 61 5.33 -0.83 1.15
N ALA A 62 5.89 -1.17 0.00
CA ALA A 62 6.15 -2.56 -0.37
C ALA A 62 7.33 -2.73 -1.32
N TYR A 63 7.94 -3.91 -1.26
CA TYR A 63 9.05 -4.38 -2.09
C TYR A 63 8.74 -5.77 -2.65
N SER A 64 9.34 -6.16 -3.78
CA SER A 64 9.12 -7.49 -4.35
C SER A 64 10.38 -8.09 -4.96
N THR A 65 10.32 -9.38 -5.27
CA THR A 65 11.37 -10.10 -5.98
C THR A 65 11.42 -9.78 -7.49
N ALA A 66 10.46 -9.03 -8.04
CA ALA A 66 10.35 -8.76 -9.47
C ALA A 66 10.31 -7.28 -9.85
N THR A 67 10.42 -6.37 -8.87
CA THR A 67 10.38 -4.93 -9.10
C THR A 67 11.43 -4.22 -8.25
N GLY A 68 12.05 -3.17 -8.78
CA GLY A 68 12.93 -2.28 -8.03
C GLY A 68 12.23 -0.97 -7.69
N PRO A 69 12.45 -0.38 -6.50
CA PRO A 69 11.85 0.90 -6.17
C PRO A 69 12.39 2.00 -7.09
N VAL A 70 11.56 3.00 -7.36
CA VAL A 70 11.94 4.19 -8.13
C VAL A 70 12.96 4.99 -7.31
N PRO A 71 14.09 5.44 -7.93
CA PRO A 71 15.14 6.15 -7.24
C PRO A 71 14.69 7.51 -6.70
N TYR A 72 15.46 8.04 -5.75
CA TYR A 72 15.28 9.39 -5.24
C TYR A 72 15.23 10.44 -6.36
N GLY A 73 14.38 11.45 -6.19
CA GLY A 73 14.19 12.55 -7.15
C GLY A 73 13.16 12.29 -8.26
N ALA A 74 12.70 11.05 -8.42
CA ALA A 74 11.53 10.72 -9.23
C ALA A 74 10.29 10.49 -8.35
N ALA A 75 9.10 10.49 -8.96
CA ALA A 75 7.86 10.26 -8.23
C ALA A 75 7.85 8.83 -7.63
N PRO A 76 7.58 8.65 -6.33
CA PRO A 76 7.78 7.35 -5.68
C PRO A 76 6.67 6.35 -6.04
N ASP A 77 7.09 5.13 -6.36
CA ASP A 77 6.21 3.95 -6.43
C ASP A 77 5.88 3.43 -5.01
N ASN A 78 4.91 2.53 -4.90
CA ASN A 78 4.44 1.97 -3.62
C ASN A 78 4.39 2.99 -2.47
N HIS A 79 3.72 4.12 -2.70
CA HIS A 79 3.69 5.24 -1.76
C HIS A 79 2.30 5.81 -1.64
N PHE A 80 1.93 6.17 -0.41
CA PHE A 80 0.77 6.99 -0.11
C PHE A 80 1.21 8.26 0.59
N GLY A 81 0.72 9.42 0.15
CA GLY A 81 0.96 10.66 0.87
C GLY A 81 0.20 11.86 0.32
N LEU A 82 0.30 12.96 1.06
CA LEU A 82 -0.24 14.25 0.67
C LEU A 82 0.65 14.85 -0.43
N LEU A 83 0.04 15.33 -1.49
CA LEU A 83 0.74 16.11 -2.48
C LEU A 83 0.88 17.56 -1.98
N SER A 84 2.03 18.14 -2.28
CA SER A 84 2.25 19.58 -2.17
C SER A 84 2.83 20.10 -3.48
N GLY A 85 2.75 21.42 -3.68
CA GLY A 85 3.00 22.13 -4.93
C GLY A 85 4.04 21.44 -5.85
N GLY A 86 3.61 21.13 -7.07
CA GLY A 86 4.35 20.26 -7.99
C GLY A 86 4.00 18.77 -7.76
N ASP A 87 4.97 17.89 -7.99
CA ASP A 87 4.84 16.43 -7.86
C ASP A 87 5.34 15.87 -6.51
N ARG A 88 5.59 16.75 -5.55
CA ARG A 88 6.19 16.40 -4.27
C ARG A 88 5.14 15.75 -3.40
N VAL A 89 5.51 14.63 -2.78
CA VAL A 89 4.63 13.89 -1.87
C VAL A 89 5.23 13.87 -0.48
N SER A 90 4.37 13.88 0.54
CA SER A 90 4.79 13.77 1.93
C SER A 90 5.54 12.46 2.19
N LEU A 91 6.60 12.54 2.98
CA LEU A 91 7.43 11.42 3.39
C LEU A 91 6.70 10.52 4.38
N ARG A 92 7.06 9.23 4.32
CA ARG A 92 6.83 8.29 5.41
C ARG A 92 7.91 8.52 6.46
N THR A 93 7.60 9.38 7.44
CA THR A 93 8.52 9.62 8.56
C THR A 93 8.59 8.38 9.47
N ARG A 94 9.21 8.52 10.66
CA ARG A 94 9.34 7.41 11.62
C ARG A 94 8.01 6.65 11.76
N LEU A 95 8.05 5.39 11.34
CA LEU A 95 6.92 4.49 11.44
C LEU A 95 6.73 4.08 12.91
N GLU A 96 5.51 4.26 13.40
CA GLU A 96 4.98 3.65 14.61
C GLU A 96 4.28 2.35 14.20
N PRO A 97 4.84 1.16 14.53
CA PRO A 97 4.18 -0.12 14.25
C PRO A 97 2.85 -0.25 15.00
N LEU A 98 1.78 -0.61 14.29
CA LEU A 98 0.47 -0.92 14.89
C LEU A 98 0.19 -2.43 14.91
N GLY A 99 1.15 -3.23 14.47
CA GLY A 99 1.11 -4.69 14.47
C GLY A 99 1.07 -5.30 13.08
N ALA A 100 1.28 -6.61 13.06
CA ALA A 100 1.16 -7.48 11.90
C ALA A 100 0.64 -8.84 12.36
N GLY A 101 -0.15 -9.49 11.51
CA GLY A 101 -0.77 -10.78 11.79
C GLY A 101 -1.05 -11.54 10.51
N ASP A 102 -1.94 -12.53 10.61
CA ASP A 102 -2.32 -13.37 9.48
C ASP A 102 -3.00 -12.53 8.37
N GLY A 103 -2.33 -12.39 7.23
CA GLY A 103 -2.81 -11.58 6.12
C GLY A 103 -2.82 -10.07 6.33
N TRP A 104 -2.15 -9.50 7.34
CA TRP A 104 -2.17 -8.04 7.54
C TRP A 104 -0.92 -7.44 8.22
N ALA A 105 -0.66 -6.17 7.93
CA ALA A 105 0.28 -5.32 8.67
C ALA A 105 -0.17 -3.87 8.65
N ALA A 106 0.18 -3.12 9.69
CA ALA A 106 -0.19 -1.73 9.82
C ALA A 106 0.82 -0.88 10.58
N SER A 107 0.85 0.40 10.25
CA SER A 107 1.70 1.39 10.89
C SER A 107 1.12 2.79 10.78
N ARG A 108 1.69 3.70 11.55
CA ARG A 108 1.35 5.13 11.54
C ARG A 108 2.60 5.97 11.39
N HIS A 109 2.46 7.14 10.77
CA HIS A 109 3.52 8.15 10.71
C HIS A 109 2.94 9.55 10.58
N HIS A 110 3.78 10.55 10.79
CA HIS A 110 3.46 11.94 10.47
C HIS A 110 3.82 12.21 9.01
N ALA A 111 2.90 12.81 8.27
CA ALA A 111 3.16 13.23 6.89
C ALA A 111 3.99 14.51 6.90
N ARG A 112 5.23 14.44 6.39
CA ARG A 112 6.12 15.61 6.29
C ARG A 112 6.50 15.87 4.84
N VAL A 113 6.28 17.09 4.35
CA VAL A 113 6.85 17.52 3.07
C VAL A 113 8.17 18.25 3.34
N VAL A 114 9.25 17.83 2.71
CA VAL A 114 10.57 18.46 2.89
C VAL A 114 10.49 19.96 2.57
N GLY A 115 11.12 20.82 3.36
CA GLY A 115 11.15 22.26 3.08
C GLY A 115 9.82 23.00 3.28
N GLU A 116 8.81 22.36 3.86
CA GLU A 116 7.61 23.04 4.36
C GLU A 116 7.60 23.03 5.88
N GLU A 117 7.47 24.21 6.48
CA GLU A 117 7.11 24.34 7.88
C GLU A 117 5.61 24.06 8.01
N ARG A 118 5.25 22.80 8.19
CA ARG A 118 3.93 22.43 8.68
C ARG A 118 4.06 21.97 10.12
N PRO A 119 3.12 22.34 11.01
CA PRO A 119 3.03 21.65 12.28
C PRO A 119 2.82 20.15 11.99
N ASP A 120 3.46 19.27 12.77
CA ASP A 120 3.41 17.80 12.65
C ASP A 120 1.99 17.24 12.96
N GLU A 121 0.94 17.81 12.39
CA GLU A 121 -0.45 17.55 12.76
C GLU A 121 -1.07 16.45 11.90
N VAL A 122 -0.62 16.29 10.65
CA VAL A 122 -1.21 15.30 9.76
C VAL A 122 -0.61 13.91 10.02
N ARG A 123 -1.44 13.01 10.52
CA ARG A 123 -1.09 11.60 10.73
C ARG A 123 -1.70 10.74 9.63
N ILE A 124 -0.90 9.81 9.12
CA ILE A 124 -1.36 8.79 8.17
C ILE A 124 -1.23 7.42 8.86
N THR A 125 -2.36 6.74 9.03
CA THR A 125 -2.41 5.34 9.44
C THR A 125 -2.59 4.47 8.19
N GLY A 126 -1.61 3.62 7.90
CA GLY A 126 -1.66 2.68 6.79
C GLY A 126 -1.95 1.26 7.29
N LEU A 127 -2.82 0.55 6.58
CA LEU A 127 -3.10 -0.87 6.77
C LEU A 127 -3.07 -1.56 5.40
N VAL A 128 -2.42 -2.72 5.33
CA VAL A 128 -2.58 -3.66 4.23
C VAL A 128 -3.27 -4.93 4.73
N LEU A 129 -4.24 -5.40 3.95
CA LEU A 129 -4.84 -6.73 4.07
C LEU A 129 -4.49 -7.49 2.79
N ALA A 130 -3.88 -8.67 2.88
CA ALA A 130 -3.41 -9.42 1.72
C ALA A 130 -4.05 -10.83 1.67
N HIS A 131 -4.42 -11.26 0.47
CA HIS A 131 -4.96 -12.59 0.22
C HIS A 131 -4.66 -13.03 -1.22
N GLY A 132 -3.99 -14.17 -1.41
CA GLY A 132 -3.44 -14.56 -2.71
C GLY A 132 -2.50 -13.47 -3.25
N ALA A 133 -2.71 -13.02 -4.48
CA ALA A 133 -2.00 -11.87 -5.09
C ALA A 133 -2.63 -10.50 -4.79
N ALA A 134 -3.82 -10.47 -4.17
CA ALA A 134 -4.59 -9.25 -3.96
C ALA A 134 -4.23 -8.56 -2.64
N GLU A 135 -4.30 -7.24 -2.65
CA GLU A 135 -4.00 -6.38 -1.50
C GLU A 135 -5.09 -5.31 -1.37
N VAL A 136 -5.79 -5.25 -0.24
CA VAL A 136 -6.59 -4.06 0.11
C VAL A 136 -5.68 -3.12 0.90
N ARG A 137 -5.38 -1.96 0.31
CA ARG A 137 -4.55 -0.92 0.93
C ARG A 137 -5.47 0.18 1.47
N VAL A 138 -5.34 0.47 2.76
CA VAL A 138 -6.19 1.41 3.51
C VAL A 138 -5.30 2.49 4.11
N HIS A 139 -5.68 3.75 3.92
CA HIS A 139 -4.98 4.91 4.47
C HIS A 139 -5.98 5.84 5.15
N LEU A 140 -5.82 6.06 6.46
CA LEU A 140 -6.58 7.05 7.22
C LEU A 140 -5.71 8.28 7.46
N VAL A 141 -6.13 9.42 6.92
CA VAL A 141 -5.47 10.72 7.06
C VAL A 141 -6.21 11.54 8.11
N ALA A 142 -5.56 11.86 9.22
CA ALA A 142 -6.13 12.67 10.29
C ALA A 142 -5.39 14.01 10.39
N GLY A 143 -6.14 15.11 10.58
CA GLY A 143 -5.58 16.45 10.77
C GLY A 143 -5.24 17.23 9.49
N ALA A 144 -5.54 16.70 8.30
CA ALA A 144 -5.37 17.44 7.06
C ALA A 144 -6.49 18.48 6.87
N ALA A 145 -6.14 19.68 6.40
CA ALA A 145 -7.15 20.66 6.01
C ALA A 145 -7.93 20.15 4.77
N PRO A 146 -9.21 20.55 4.60
CA PRO A 146 -9.97 20.22 3.39
C PRO A 146 -9.24 20.67 2.12
N GLY A 147 -9.37 19.90 1.06
CA GLY A 147 -8.82 20.23 -0.23
C GLY A 147 -7.36 19.84 -0.45
N HIS A 148 -6.74 19.06 0.46
CA HIS A 148 -5.38 18.58 0.22
C HIS A 148 -5.40 17.36 -0.70
N PRO A 149 -4.73 17.43 -1.86
CA PRO A 149 -4.60 16.27 -2.73
C PRO A 149 -3.75 15.18 -2.07
N VAL A 150 -4.11 13.93 -2.31
CA VAL A 150 -3.34 12.74 -1.93
C VAL A 150 -3.05 11.89 -3.16
N ARG A 151 -1.98 11.09 -3.10
CA ARG A 151 -1.64 10.13 -4.16
C ARG A 151 -1.32 8.78 -3.57
N GLN A 152 -1.86 7.73 -4.19
CA GLN A 152 -1.53 6.33 -3.97
C GLN A 152 -0.84 5.78 -5.21
N THR A 153 0.30 5.13 -5.07
CA THR A 153 1.05 4.55 -6.20
C THR A 153 1.23 3.04 -6.04
N GLY A 154 1.23 2.34 -7.17
CA GLY A 154 1.43 0.90 -7.23
C GLY A 154 2.90 0.55 -7.42
N TRP A 155 3.14 -0.66 -7.89
CA TRP A 155 4.47 -1.17 -8.19
C TRP A 155 5.01 -0.58 -9.50
N ALA A 156 6.28 -0.14 -9.50
CA ALA A 156 6.97 0.22 -10.73
C ALA A 156 7.40 -1.05 -11.47
N VAL A 157 6.77 -1.31 -12.62
CA VAL A 157 6.98 -2.52 -13.42
C VAL A 157 7.58 -2.20 -14.80
N PRO A 158 8.48 -3.04 -15.33
CA PRO A 158 8.93 -2.91 -16.71
C PRO A 158 7.85 -3.32 -17.70
N ASP A 159 8.00 -2.90 -18.97
CA ASP A 159 7.01 -3.16 -20.03
C ASP A 159 6.81 -4.67 -20.30
N ASP A 160 7.84 -5.50 -20.09
CA ASP A 160 7.86 -6.96 -20.22
C ASP A 160 7.82 -7.70 -18.87
N GLY A 161 7.45 -6.98 -17.81
CA GLY A 161 7.45 -7.47 -16.43
C GLY A 161 6.11 -7.98 -15.90
N PRO A 162 6.01 -8.19 -14.57
CA PRO A 162 4.73 -8.44 -13.92
C PRO A 162 3.77 -7.26 -14.11
N ARG A 163 2.47 -7.54 -14.01
CA ARG A 163 1.42 -6.55 -14.07
C ARG A 163 1.21 -5.90 -12.69
N SER A 164 1.17 -4.56 -12.66
CA SER A 164 0.84 -3.74 -11.49
C SER A 164 -0.50 -3.06 -11.70
N GLU A 165 -1.47 -3.33 -10.84
CA GLU A 165 -2.84 -2.83 -10.97
C GLU A 165 -3.30 -2.15 -9.69
N LEU A 166 -4.05 -1.06 -9.83
CA LEU A 166 -4.76 -0.36 -8.76
C LEU A 166 -6.21 -0.12 -9.18
N LEU A 167 -7.14 -0.38 -8.27
CA LEU A 167 -8.56 -0.10 -8.42
C LEU A 167 -9.02 0.78 -7.24
N PRO A 168 -9.50 2.02 -7.47
CA PRO A 168 -10.02 2.86 -6.40
C PRO A 168 -11.31 2.26 -5.83
N LEU A 169 -11.44 2.26 -4.50
CA LEU A 169 -12.61 1.72 -3.80
C LEU A 169 -13.34 2.76 -2.94
N HIS A 170 -12.58 3.59 -2.21
CA HIS A 170 -13.14 4.64 -1.34
C HIS A 170 -12.18 5.83 -1.28
N GLY A 171 -12.71 7.05 -1.40
CA GLY A 171 -11.94 8.31 -1.31
C GLY A 171 -10.92 8.55 -2.45
N LEU A 172 -10.71 7.57 -3.34
CA LEU A 172 -9.75 7.62 -4.43
C LEU A 172 -10.44 7.62 -5.79
N LEU A 173 -9.75 8.18 -6.78
CA LEU A 173 -10.12 8.27 -8.18
C LEU A 173 -8.96 7.78 -9.05
N THR A 174 -9.27 7.35 -10.27
CA THR A 174 -8.27 7.00 -11.28
C THR A 174 -7.42 8.22 -11.63
N ALA A 175 -6.11 8.01 -11.78
CA ALA A 175 -5.17 9.02 -12.26
C ALA A 175 -4.30 8.43 -13.37
N ASP A 176 -3.61 9.30 -14.11
CA ASP A 176 -2.59 8.85 -15.06
C ASP A 176 -1.44 8.14 -14.30
N PRO A 177 -0.83 7.09 -14.90
CA PRO A 177 0.37 6.47 -14.33
C PRO A 177 1.49 7.49 -14.13
N LEU A 178 2.41 7.18 -13.21
CA LEU A 178 3.59 8.01 -13.01
C LEU A 178 4.45 8.07 -14.29
N PRO A 179 5.22 9.16 -14.50
CA PRO A 179 6.26 9.19 -15.50
C PRO A 179 7.21 7.99 -15.34
N ALA A 180 7.62 7.40 -16.46
CA ALA A 180 8.51 6.26 -16.42
C ALA A 180 9.86 6.62 -15.80
N ALA A 181 10.41 5.71 -15.01
CA ALA A 181 11.71 5.86 -14.35
C ALA A 181 12.57 4.62 -14.58
N ALA A 182 13.90 4.77 -14.47
CA ALA A 182 14.81 3.63 -14.44
C ALA A 182 14.88 3.06 -13.02
N THR A 183 14.91 1.73 -12.91
CA THR A 183 15.09 1.00 -11.64
C THR A 183 16.23 0.00 -11.80
N ALA A 184 16.56 -0.73 -10.73
CA ALA A 184 17.55 -1.81 -10.81
C ALA A 184 17.14 -2.96 -11.76
N PHE A 185 15.86 -3.08 -12.10
CA PHE A 185 15.32 -4.16 -12.94
C PHE A 185 15.18 -3.77 -14.41
N SER A 186 15.06 -2.47 -14.71
CA SER A 186 14.87 -2.00 -16.08
C SER A 186 15.24 -0.53 -16.25
N GLY A 187 15.69 -0.17 -17.46
CA GLY A 187 15.86 1.24 -17.85
C GLY A 187 14.54 2.02 -17.97
N ARG A 188 13.40 1.33 -17.95
CA ARG A 188 12.06 1.91 -17.99
C ARG A 188 11.08 1.07 -17.18
N ALA A 189 10.51 1.67 -16.15
CA ALA A 189 9.44 1.11 -15.33
C ALA A 189 8.36 2.17 -15.07
N ILE A 190 7.10 1.73 -15.02
CA ILE A 190 5.93 2.60 -14.83
C ILE A 190 5.14 2.07 -13.63
N ALA A 191 4.67 2.98 -12.78
CA ALA A 191 3.78 2.65 -11.67
C ALA A 191 2.38 3.26 -11.93
N PRO A 192 1.29 2.50 -11.73
CA PRO A 192 -0.05 3.06 -11.73
C PRO A 192 -0.23 4.00 -10.54
N ALA A 193 -1.13 4.97 -10.67
CA ALA A 193 -1.45 5.91 -9.61
C ALA A 193 -2.96 6.11 -9.46
N LEU A 194 -3.36 6.44 -8.24
CA LEU A 194 -4.67 6.95 -7.89
C LEU A 194 -4.50 8.28 -7.16
N THR A 195 -5.51 9.13 -7.27
CA THR A 195 -5.55 10.43 -6.59
C THR A 195 -6.77 10.53 -5.69
N GLY A 196 -6.72 11.41 -4.70
CA GLY A 196 -7.86 11.72 -3.83
C GLY A 196 -7.70 13.10 -3.23
N GLU A 197 -8.68 13.53 -2.44
CA GLU A 197 -8.66 14.83 -1.79
C GLU A 197 -9.24 14.70 -0.38
N THR A 198 -8.58 15.34 0.60
CA THR A 198 -9.04 15.35 1.98
C THR A 198 -10.28 16.24 2.14
N THR A 199 -11.22 15.83 2.98
CA THR A 199 -12.40 16.62 3.33
C THR A 199 -12.23 17.38 4.63
N GLY A 200 -11.22 17.03 5.44
CA GLY A 200 -10.97 17.64 6.76
C GLY A 200 -11.97 17.19 7.83
N GLY A 201 -12.51 15.99 7.69
CA GLY A 201 -13.47 15.41 8.63
C GLY A 201 -12.85 15.15 10.02
N ALA A 202 -13.65 15.31 11.07
CA ALA A 202 -13.21 15.07 12.46
C ALA A 202 -12.78 13.61 12.73
N ALA A 203 -13.31 12.65 11.96
CA ALA A 203 -12.91 11.24 12.03
C ALA A 203 -11.66 10.91 11.17
N GLY A 204 -11.09 11.92 10.50
CA GLY A 204 -10.11 11.75 9.42
C GLY A 204 -10.77 11.43 8.08
N ASP A 205 -9.95 11.34 7.04
CA ASP A 205 -10.31 10.99 5.67
C ASP A 205 -9.78 9.60 5.33
N LEU A 206 -10.65 8.69 4.91
CA LEU A 206 -10.29 7.32 4.55
C LEU A 206 -10.08 7.19 3.03
N PHE A 207 -9.00 6.53 2.64
CA PHE A 207 -8.68 6.19 1.26
C PHE A 207 -8.42 4.69 1.16
N VAL A 208 -9.10 4.03 0.22
CA VAL A 208 -9.02 2.58 0.05
C VAL A 208 -8.88 2.23 -1.43
N CYS A 209 -7.94 1.35 -1.75
CA CYS A 209 -7.83 0.74 -3.06
C CYS A 209 -7.60 -0.77 -2.96
N LEU A 210 -7.95 -1.47 -4.03
CA LEU A 210 -7.48 -2.83 -4.29
C LEU A 210 -6.24 -2.72 -5.18
N ALA A 211 -5.21 -3.48 -4.84
CA ALA A 211 -3.94 -3.52 -5.55
C ALA A 211 -3.55 -4.96 -5.85
N ARG A 212 -2.79 -5.14 -6.94
CA ARG A 212 -2.16 -6.41 -7.29
C ARG A 212 -0.84 -6.17 -8.02
N LEU A 213 0.18 -6.92 -7.64
CA LEU A 213 1.30 -7.26 -8.52
C LEU A 213 1.11 -8.71 -8.92
N THR A 214 1.26 -9.12 -10.18
CA THR A 214 1.22 -10.53 -10.57
C THR A 214 2.02 -10.77 -11.86
N ALA A 215 2.72 -11.90 -11.96
CA ALA A 215 3.30 -12.35 -13.24
C ALA A 215 2.47 -13.47 -13.91
N GLU A 216 1.25 -13.71 -13.44
CA GLU A 216 0.33 -14.63 -14.12
C GLU A 216 -0.01 -14.12 -15.53
N PRO A 217 0.03 -14.97 -16.57
CA PRO A 217 -0.24 -14.53 -17.95
C PRO A 217 -1.68 -14.05 -18.18
N ASP A 218 -2.65 -14.70 -17.54
CA ASP A 218 -4.08 -14.43 -17.67
C ASP A 218 -4.75 -14.38 -16.28
N PRO A 219 -4.47 -13.34 -15.49
CA PRO A 219 -4.99 -13.24 -14.15
C PRO A 219 -6.46 -12.83 -14.17
N ALA A 220 -7.26 -13.33 -13.22
CA ALA A 220 -8.66 -12.92 -13.07
C ALA A 220 -8.80 -11.38 -12.95
N PRO A 221 -9.92 -10.76 -13.37
CA PRO A 221 -10.11 -9.32 -13.22
C PRO A 221 -9.97 -8.87 -11.77
N LEU A 222 -9.27 -7.75 -11.53
CA LEU A 222 -8.90 -7.30 -10.18
C LEU A 222 -10.13 -7.11 -9.28
N GLU A 223 -11.18 -6.51 -9.80
CA GLU A 223 -12.45 -6.25 -9.10
C GLU A 223 -13.17 -7.51 -8.61
N THR A 224 -12.80 -8.69 -9.11
CA THR A 224 -13.39 -9.96 -8.69
C THR A 224 -12.69 -10.58 -7.48
N LEU A 225 -11.50 -10.07 -7.10
CA LEU A 225 -10.68 -10.68 -6.05
C LEU A 225 -11.14 -10.32 -4.64
N ALA A 226 -11.77 -9.15 -4.47
CA ALA A 226 -12.27 -8.69 -3.19
C ALA A 226 -13.44 -7.74 -3.36
N ARG A 227 -14.45 -7.89 -2.49
CA ARG A 227 -15.46 -6.87 -2.24
C ARG A 227 -15.10 -6.14 -0.95
N VAL A 228 -15.14 -4.81 -1.00
CA VAL A 228 -14.88 -3.96 0.16
C VAL A 228 -16.09 -3.06 0.42
N ASP A 229 -16.62 -3.12 1.64
CA ASP A 229 -17.66 -2.22 2.11
C ASP A 229 -17.08 -1.33 3.23
N VAL A 230 -17.25 -0.01 3.10
CA VAL A 230 -16.78 0.99 4.08
C VAL A 230 -17.98 1.64 4.74
N ALA A 231 -17.98 1.71 6.06
CA ALA A 231 -19.01 2.39 6.84
C ALA A 231 -18.39 3.30 7.91
N PRO A 232 -19.03 4.44 8.25
CA PRO A 232 -18.67 5.20 9.44
C PRO A 232 -18.79 4.33 10.70
N ALA A 233 -17.88 4.52 11.64
CA ALA A 233 -17.87 3.87 12.95
C ALA A 233 -17.48 4.88 14.04
N ASP A 234 -17.52 4.46 15.30
CA ASP A 234 -17.16 5.32 16.43
C ASP A 234 -15.73 5.86 16.27
N GLY A 235 -15.62 7.19 16.14
CA GLY A 235 -14.37 7.92 15.93
C GLY A 235 -13.60 7.59 14.65
N GLY A 236 -14.21 6.93 13.66
CA GLY A 236 -13.49 6.46 12.49
C GLY A 236 -14.34 5.66 11.51
N TYR A 237 -13.78 4.56 11.01
CA TYR A 237 -14.35 3.76 9.93
C TYR A 237 -14.29 2.27 10.24
N GLU A 238 -15.30 1.53 9.77
CA GLU A 238 -15.24 0.08 9.63
C GLU A 238 -15.08 -0.28 8.15
N VAL A 239 -14.04 -1.06 7.85
CA VAL A 239 -13.75 -1.61 6.53
C VAL A 239 -14.00 -3.12 6.58
N ARG A 240 -14.94 -3.62 5.79
CA ARG A 240 -15.22 -5.06 5.68
C ARG A 240 -14.72 -5.54 4.33
N VAL A 241 -13.92 -6.61 4.33
CA VAL A 241 -13.37 -7.22 3.12
C VAL A 241 -13.88 -8.65 3.03
N ALA A 242 -14.43 -9.00 1.87
CA ALA A 242 -14.77 -10.37 1.50
C ALA A 242 -13.96 -10.75 0.26
N TRP A 243 -13.11 -11.76 0.39
CA TRP A 243 -12.26 -12.28 -0.67
C TRP A 243 -13.01 -13.25 -1.57
N TRP A 244 -12.47 -13.48 -2.76
CA TRP A 244 -13.07 -14.33 -3.80
C TRP A 244 -13.33 -15.79 -3.37
N ASP A 245 -12.58 -16.32 -2.40
CA ASP A 245 -12.73 -17.68 -1.88
C ASP A 245 -13.64 -17.78 -0.64
N GLY A 246 -14.26 -16.67 -0.24
CA GLY A 246 -15.15 -16.58 0.90
C GLY A 246 -14.47 -16.25 2.23
N ALA A 247 -13.13 -16.15 2.28
CA ALA A 247 -12.46 -15.57 3.44
C ALA A 247 -12.91 -14.12 3.64
N ALA A 248 -13.04 -13.68 4.89
CA ALA A 248 -13.50 -12.32 5.17
C ALA A 248 -12.92 -11.78 6.48
N CYS A 249 -12.67 -10.47 6.50
CA CYS A 249 -12.22 -9.76 7.69
C CYS A 249 -12.91 -8.40 7.82
N ARG A 250 -12.87 -7.85 9.03
CA ARG A 250 -13.25 -6.46 9.31
C ARG A 250 -12.11 -5.76 10.02
N ALA A 251 -11.88 -4.52 9.65
CA ALA A 251 -10.94 -3.62 10.30
C ALA A 251 -11.69 -2.38 10.79
N HIS A 252 -11.54 -2.05 12.08
CA HIS A 252 -11.91 -0.74 12.61
C HIS A 252 -10.66 0.12 12.64
N LEU A 253 -10.74 1.29 12.00
CA LEU A 253 -9.66 2.27 11.94
C LEU A 253 -10.16 3.60 12.49
N SER A 254 -9.42 4.15 13.44
CA SER A 254 -9.59 5.49 13.96
C SER A 254 -8.21 6.10 14.21
N GLU A 255 -8.20 7.38 14.55
CA GLU A 255 -6.97 8.04 14.95
C GLU A 255 -6.35 7.42 16.22
N GLN A 256 -7.12 6.73 17.07
CA GLN A 256 -6.61 6.19 18.33
C GLN A 256 -6.42 4.67 18.33
N ALA A 257 -7.12 3.97 17.45
CA ALA A 257 -7.16 2.52 17.48
C ALA A 257 -7.23 1.91 16.09
N LEU A 258 -6.54 0.77 15.96
CA LEU A 258 -6.70 -0.19 14.88
C LEU A 258 -7.10 -1.53 15.49
N ARG A 259 -8.17 -2.14 14.99
CA ARG A 259 -8.58 -3.50 15.38
C ARG A 259 -8.97 -4.30 14.16
N ILE A 260 -8.49 -5.53 14.09
CA ILE A 260 -8.78 -6.45 12.99
C ILE A 260 -9.39 -7.72 13.56
N ALA A 261 -10.46 -8.19 12.93
CA ALA A 261 -11.15 -9.40 13.33
C ALA A 261 -11.67 -10.18 12.11
N PRO A 262 -11.79 -11.52 12.21
CA PRO A 262 -12.49 -12.31 11.21
C PRO A 262 -13.92 -11.81 11.02
N ALA A 263 -14.43 -11.80 9.79
CA ALA A 263 -15.81 -11.44 9.48
C ALA A 263 -16.57 -12.67 8.96
N ILE A 264 -17.88 -12.71 9.20
CA ILE A 264 -18.78 -13.64 8.50
C ILE A 264 -19.13 -12.95 7.17
N PRO A 265 -18.93 -13.60 6.01
CA PRO A 265 -19.29 -13.00 4.73
C PRO A 265 -20.78 -12.63 4.71
N ALA A 266 -21.09 -11.43 4.23
CA ALA A 266 -22.48 -11.00 4.10
C ALA A 266 -23.21 -11.96 3.14
N PRO A 267 -24.47 -12.34 3.43
CA PRO A 267 -25.23 -13.18 2.52
C PRO A 267 -25.35 -12.49 1.16
N VAL A 268 -25.03 -13.24 0.08
CA VAL A 268 -25.16 -12.73 -1.29
C VAL A 268 -26.63 -12.37 -1.52
N SER A 269 -26.92 -11.08 -1.65
CA SER A 269 -28.20 -10.61 -2.14
C SER A 269 -28.37 -11.13 -3.57
N ARG A 270 -29.15 -12.20 -3.75
CA ARG A 270 -29.62 -12.61 -5.07
C ARG A 270 -30.56 -11.52 -5.58
N SER A 271 -30.08 -10.70 -6.51
CA SER A 271 -30.92 -9.89 -7.39
C SER A 271 -31.61 -10.77 -8.41
#